data_AF-A0A6M2C5L5-F1
#
_entry.id   AF-A0A6M2C5L5-F1
#
_cell.length_a   1.000
_cell.length_b   1.000
_cell.length_c   1.000
_cell.angle_alpha   90.00
_cell.angle_beta   90.00
_cell.angle_gamma   90.00
#
_symmetry.space_group_name_H-M   'P 1'
#
loop_
_entity.id
_entity.type
_entity.pdbx_description
1 polymer ?
#
loop_
_entity_poly.entity_id
_entity_poly.type
_entity_poly.pdbx_seq_one_letter_code
_entity_poly.pdbx_strand_id
1 'polypeptide(L)'
;MKNSITLLSLFFSIVVFSQNSTKNQGIEMDSIENQASNFRINLDSIGLVKSSEMLAEEAYWALIDNSIKETTNQEDQEIFLVAAIEKLTPQEMIGFRLRTDKLLFDSYNPELWCAAYIVSGGCTDGGFEYFRCWLISQGKEVFYKVKSKPDALIDQVVEDKESYEFEGFWYVAMNAFKNTTGQDLYAYIDYDTFVTNDENYPLLNFNWNPDEPETMGKICPVLFEKLWK
;
A
#
# COMPACT_ATOMS: atom_id res chain seq x y z
N MET A 1 38.69 -20.56 41.36
CA MET A 1 39.53 -19.35 41.57
C MET A 1 38.66 -18.15 41.30
N LYS A 2 38.41 -17.35 42.35
CA LYS A 2 37.72 -16.05 42.29
C LYS A 2 38.69 -14.99 41.79
N ASN A 3 38.20 -13.96 41.11
CA ASN A 3 38.70 -12.60 41.26
C ASN A 3 37.58 -11.61 40.91
N SER A 4 37.00 -11.01 41.96
CA SER A 4 36.29 -9.73 41.92
C SER A 4 37.29 -8.59 41.68
N ILE A 5 36.83 -7.44 41.18
CA ILE A 5 37.07 -6.12 41.79
C ILE A 5 36.05 -5.12 41.23
N THR A 6 35.48 -4.38 42.16
CA THR A 6 34.42 -3.36 42.13
C THR A 6 34.90 -2.07 41.46
N LEU A 7 34.03 -1.33 40.76
CA LEU A 7 34.25 0.10 40.47
C LEU A 7 33.21 0.95 41.19
N LEU A 8 33.72 1.82 42.05
CA LEU A 8 33.02 2.76 42.93
C LEU A 8 32.90 4.11 42.19
N SER A 9 31.71 4.69 42.21
CA SER A 9 31.39 6.08 41.82
C SER A 9 32.08 7.11 42.72
N LEU A 10 32.43 8.30 42.19
CA LEU A 10 32.39 9.56 42.94
C LEU A 10 32.48 10.80 42.03
N PHE A 11 31.59 11.74 42.31
CA PHE A 11 31.45 13.09 41.76
C PHE A 11 32.64 14.01 42.09
N PHE A 12 32.95 14.96 41.21
CA PHE A 12 33.52 16.25 41.60
C PHE A 12 32.99 17.37 40.70
N SER A 13 32.29 18.32 41.32
CA SER A 13 31.97 19.64 40.79
C SER A 13 33.17 20.58 40.99
N ILE A 14 33.32 21.62 40.16
CA ILE A 14 33.60 23.01 40.58
C ILE A 14 33.32 23.95 39.40
N VAL A 15 32.66 25.04 39.78
CA VAL A 15 32.13 26.18 39.03
C VAL A 15 33.25 27.12 38.57
N VAL A 16 33.09 27.74 37.40
CA VAL A 16 33.72 29.04 37.11
C VAL A 16 32.63 30.08 36.84
N PHE A 17 32.67 31.11 37.68
CA PHE A 17 31.88 32.34 37.62
C PHE A 17 32.14 33.11 36.32
N SER A 18 31.08 33.65 35.73
CA SER A 18 31.18 34.87 34.93
C SER A 18 30.07 35.82 35.36
N GLN A 19 30.45 36.95 35.93
CA GLN A 19 29.61 38.14 35.99
C GLN A 19 30.10 39.11 34.94
N ASN A 20 29.22 39.56 34.05
CA ASN A 20 29.07 40.99 33.84
C ASN A 20 27.72 41.32 33.21
N SER A 21 27.05 42.26 33.87
CA SER A 21 25.77 42.82 33.47
C SER A 21 25.90 43.71 32.24
N THR A 22 24.96 43.63 31.32
CA THR A 22 24.38 44.81 30.68
C THR A 22 22.99 44.46 30.18
N LYS A 23 22.00 45.20 30.68
CA LYS A 23 20.62 45.22 30.19
C LYS A 23 20.64 45.57 28.71
N ASN A 24 20.04 44.74 27.87
CA ASN A 24 19.45 45.19 26.62
C ASN A 24 18.16 44.43 26.37
N GLN A 25 17.05 45.18 26.28
CA GLN A 25 15.76 44.67 25.86
C GLN A 25 15.88 44.24 24.39
N GLY A 26 15.52 43.00 24.09
CA GLY A 26 15.53 42.45 22.75
C GLY A 26 14.68 41.19 22.71
N ILE A 27 13.42 41.38 22.31
CA ILE A 27 12.50 40.46 21.64
C ILE A 27 12.75 38.98 21.91
N GLU A 28 11.89 38.40 22.74
CA GLU A 28 11.70 36.96 22.86
C GLU A 28 11.29 36.45 21.46
N MET A 29 12.24 35.82 20.78
CA MET A 29 12.01 35.17 19.50
C MET A 29 11.27 33.87 19.82
N ASP A 30 9.95 33.99 19.93
CA ASP A 30 9.03 32.87 19.96
C ASP A 30 9.42 31.95 18.81
N SER A 31 9.78 30.72 19.15
CA SER A 31 9.99 29.66 18.18
C SER A 31 8.72 29.58 17.35
N ILE A 32 8.84 29.94 16.07
CA ILE A 32 7.81 29.64 15.07
C ILE A 32 7.79 28.12 14.97
N GLU A 33 7.03 27.48 15.86
CA GLU A 33 6.44 26.19 15.57
C GLU A 33 5.65 26.41 14.28
N ASN A 34 6.16 25.81 13.22
CA ASN A 34 5.51 25.76 11.93
C ASN A 34 4.25 24.90 12.10
N GLN A 35 3.20 25.51 12.67
CA GLN A 35 1.85 24.97 12.62
C GLN A 35 1.41 25.07 11.16
N ALA A 36 1.85 24.12 10.34
CA ALA A 36 1.05 23.69 9.21
C ALA A 36 -0.26 23.18 9.83
N SER A 37 -1.23 24.09 9.96
CA SER A 37 -2.59 23.71 10.26
C SER A 37 -3.02 22.81 9.10
N ASN A 38 -2.93 21.50 9.28
CA ASN A 38 -3.52 20.54 8.36
C ASN A 38 -5.02 20.81 8.38
N PHE A 39 -5.47 21.66 7.46
CA PHE A 39 -6.87 21.99 7.28
C PHE A 39 -7.55 20.69 6.85
N ARG A 40 -8.22 20.05 7.81
CA ARG A 40 -8.99 18.83 7.55
C ARG A 40 -10.38 19.21 7.07
N ILE A 41 -10.87 18.48 6.08
CA ILE A 41 -12.23 18.63 5.61
C ILE A 41 -13.19 18.17 6.70
N ASN A 42 -14.12 19.03 7.08
CA ASN A 42 -15.22 18.68 7.99
C ASN A 42 -16.30 17.93 7.20
N LEU A 43 -16.43 16.62 7.43
CA LEU A 43 -17.33 15.74 6.70
C LEU A 43 -18.81 16.04 6.94
N ASP A 44 -19.18 16.48 8.14
CA ASP A 44 -20.57 16.87 8.46
C ASP A 44 -20.98 18.11 7.67
N SER A 45 -20.05 19.05 7.46
CA SER A 45 -20.30 20.30 6.73
C SER A 45 -20.56 20.09 5.25
N ILE A 46 -20.05 18.99 4.67
CA ILE A 46 -20.29 18.60 3.27
C ILE A 46 -21.40 17.54 3.14
N GLY A 47 -21.97 17.09 4.26
CA GLY A 47 -23.01 16.06 4.28
C GLY A 47 -22.57 14.73 3.66
N LEU A 48 -21.31 14.32 3.90
CA LEU A 48 -20.81 13.06 3.34
C LEU A 48 -21.63 11.88 3.87
N VAL A 49 -22.16 11.07 2.95
CA VAL A 49 -22.89 9.84 3.27
C VAL A 49 -22.04 8.63 2.92
N LYS A 50 -22.41 7.47 3.48
CA LYS A 50 -21.83 6.19 3.05
C LYS A 50 -22.05 5.99 1.55
N SER A 51 -21.03 5.46 0.88
CA SER A 51 -21.07 5.28 -0.57
C SER A 51 -20.65 3.88 -0.99
N SER A 52 -21.28 3.38 -2.06
CA SER A 52 -20.88 2.19 -2.82
C SER A 52 -20.42 2.57 -4.24
N GLU A 53 -20.27 3.86 -4.53
CA GLU A 53 -19.93 4.38 -5.84
C GLU A 53 -18.41 4.29 -6.07
N MET A 54 -18.00 3.45 -7.01
CA MET A 54 -16.61 3.36 -7.43
C MET A 54 -16.19 4.59 -8.23
N LEU A 55 -14.94 5.01 -8.07
CA LEU A 55 -14.31 5.99 -8.96
C LEU A 55 -14.38 5.46 -10.40
N ALA A 56 -14.61 6.34 -11.36
CA ALA A 56 -14.61 6.00 -12.79
C ALA A 56 -13.29 5.29 -13.16
N GLU A 57 -13.39 4.26 -14.01
CA GLU A 57 -12.26 3.37 -14.26
C GLU A 57 -11.09 4.10 -14.91
N GLU A 58 -11.40 4.99 -15.85
CA GLU A 58 -10.44 5.80 -16.57
C GLU A 58 -9.70 6.74 -15.60
N ALA A 59 -10.40 7.33 -14.62
CA ALA A 59 -9.80 8.19 -13.62
C ALA A 59 -8.90 7.40 -12.65
N TYR A 60 -9.34 6.20 -12.25
CA TYR A 60 -8.54 5.29 -11.42
C TYR A 60 -7.23 4.93 -12.11
N TRP A 61 -7.30 4.42 -13.34
CA TRP A 61 -6.09 4.03 -14.07
C TRP A 61 -5.20 5.22 -14.41
N ALA A 62 -5.76 6.41 -14.66
CA ALA A 62 -4.96 7.62 -14.86
C ALA A 62 -4.09 7.96 -13.63
N LEU A 63 -4.59 7.74 -12.41
CA LEU A 63 -3.79 7.92 -11.18
C LEU A 63 -2.65 6.90 -11.10
N ILE A 64 -2.93 5.63 -11.41
CA ILE A 64 -1.91 4.57 -11.42
C ILE A 64 -0.85 4.85 -12.49
N ASP A 65 -1.25 5.13 -13.73
CA ASP A 65 -0.33 5.41 -14.84
C ASP A 65 0.55 6.62 -14.57
N ASN A 66 0.01 7.66 -13.91
CA ASN A 66 0.81 8.81 -13.49
C ASN A 66 1.81 8.42 -12.39
N SER A 67 1.41 7.59 -11.42
CA SER A 67 2.35 7.10 -10.40
C SER A 67 3.52 6.32 -11.01
N ILE A 68 3.27 5.49 -12.03
CA ILE A 68 4.31 4.73 -12.73
C ILE A 68 5.27 5.65 -13.50
N LYS A 69 4.76 6.74 -14.08
CA LYS A 69 5.59 7.70 -14.84
C LYS A 69 6.50 8.54 -13.94
N GLU A 70 6.03 8.87 -12.75
CA GLU A 70 6.68 9.81 -11.85
C GLU A 70 7.58 9.14 -10.80
N THR A 71 7.55 7.80 -10.69
CA THR A 71 8.31 7.05 -9.69
C THR A 71 9.08 5.89 -10.30
N THR A 72 10.04 5.35 -9.54
CA THR A 72 10.92 4.26 -10.02
C THR A 72 10.86 3.01 -9.16
N ASN A 73 10.20 3.08 -7.99
CA ASN A 73 10.06 2.00 -7.04
C ASN A 73 8.70 2.09 -6.33
N GLN A 74 8.34 1.02 -5.60
CA GLN A 74 7.05 0.91 -4.93
C GLN A 74 6.86 1.91 -3.78
N GLU A 75 7.91 2.19 -2.99
CA GLU A 75 7.82 3.13 -1.86
C GLU A 75 7.47 4.54 -2.36
N ASP A 76 8.17 5.01 -3.40
CA ASP A 76 7.87 6.29 -4.05
C ASP A 76 6.49 6.27 -4.71
N GLN A 77 6.09 5.14 -5.33
CA GLN A 77 4.77 4.97 -5.93
C GLN A 77 3.65 5.12 -4.89
N GLU A 78 3.81 4.53 -3.71
CA GLU A 78 2.87 4.65 -2.59
C GLU A 78 2.72 6.12 -2.16
N ILE A 79 3.85 6.79 -1.91
CA ILE A 79 3.85 8.21 -1.50
C ILE A 79 3.18 9.09 -2.56
N PHE A 80 3.49 8.86 -3.84
CA PHE A 80 2.88 9.58 -4.94
C PHE A 80 1.37 9.36 -4.98
N LEU A 81 0.91 8.11 -4.88
CA LEU A 81 -0.51 7.77 -4.93
C LEU A 81 -1.27 8.41 -3.77
N VAL A 82 -0.75 8.36 -2.55
CA VAL A 82 -1.36 9.05 -1.40
C VAL A 82 -1.53 10.54 -1.69
N ALA A 83 -0.46 11.23 -2.11
CA ALA A 83 -0.50 12.66 -2.40
C ALA A 83 -1.39 13.03 -3.59
N ALA A 84 -1.54 12.13 -4.57
CA ALA A 84 -2.44 12.31 -5.71
C ALA A 84 -3.90 12.12 -5.30
N ILE A 85 -4.19 11.10 -4.49
CA ILE A 85 -5.54 10.80 -4.00
C ILE A 85 -6.02 11.88 -3.03
N GLU A 86 -5.14 12.46 -2.21
CA GLU A 86 -5.45 13.60 -1.31
C GLU A 86 -6.05 14.82 -2.03
N LYS A 87 -5.87 14.93 -3.35
CA LYS A 87 -6.42 16.02 -4.19
C LYS A 87 -7.85 15.73 -4.67
N LEU A 88 -8.36 14.53 -4.48
CA LEU A 88 -9.72 14.14 -4.84
C LEU A 88 -10.72 14.66 -3.79
N THR A 89 -12.02 14.59 -4.09
CA THR A 89 -13.05 14.75 -3.06
C THR A 89 -13.10 13.53 -2.13
N PRO A 90 -13.60 13.65 -0.88
CA PRO A 90 -13.77 12.49 0.00
C PRO A 90 -14.59 11.35 -0.62
N GLN A 91 -15.61 11.67 -1.42
CA GLN A 91 -16.40 10.66 -2.14
C GLN A 91 -15.57 9.92 -3.19
N GLU A 92 -14.73 10.62 -3.95
CA GLU A 92 -13.84 10.01 -4.94
C GLU A 92 -12.70 9.20 -4.28
N MET A 93 -12.21 9.59 -3.11
CA MET A 93 -11.25 8.78 -2.33
C MET A 93 -11.85 7.44 -1.91
N ILE A 94 -13.09 7.45 -1.41
CA ILE A 94 -13.86 6.22 -1.13
C ILE A 94 -14.02 5.43 -2.43
N GLY A 95 -14.39 6.10 -3.52
CA GLY A 95 -14.53 5.47 -4.83
C GLY A 95 -13.26 4.82 -5.34
N PHE A 96 -12.07 5.39 -5.06
CA PHE A 96 -10.79 4.76 -5.41
C PHE A 96 -10.61 3.46 -4.64
N ARG A 97 -10.87 3.44 -3.32
CA ARG A 97 -10.80 2.21 -2.51
C ARG A 97 -11.75 1.14 -3.04
N LEU A 98 -13.00 1.50 -3.29
CA LEU A 98 -14.01 0.57 -3.81
C LEU A 98 -13.62 0.02 -5.19
N ARG A 99 -13.00 0.84 -6.05
CA ARG A 99 -12.46 0.37 -7.32
C ARG A 99 -11.34 -0.63 -7.12
N THR A 100 -10.40 -0.38 -6.20
CA THR A 100 -9.35 -1.34 -5.84
C THR A 100 -9.96 -2.65 -5.36
N ASP A 101 -10.92 -2.61 -4.45
CA ASP A 101 -11.61 -3.81 -3.93
C ASP A 101 -12.26 -4.63 -5.05
N LYS A 102 -12.93 -3.94 -5.99
CA LYS A 102 -13.53 -4.61 -7.15
C LYS A 102 -12.49 -5.30 -8.02
N LEU A 103 -11.33 -4.69 -8.25
CA LEU A 103 -10.25 -5.27 -9.06
C LEU A 103 -9.57 -6.45 -8.35
N LEU A 104 -9.38 -6.37 -7.03
CA LEU A 104 -8.88 -7.46 -6.20
C LEU A 104 -9.84 -8.64 -6.22
N PHE A 105 -11.14 -8.39 -6.01
CA PHE A 105 -12.21 -9.39 -6.13
C PHE A 105 -12.22 -10.06 -7.49
N ASP A 106 -12.17 -9.27 -8.55
CA ASP A 106 -12.19 -9.77 -9.91
C ASP A 106 -10.95 -10.59 -10.29
N SER A 107 -9.83 -10.37 -9.61
CA SER A 107 -8.58 -11.09 -9.83
C SER A 107 -8.39 -12.27 -8.85
N TYR A 108 -9.31 -12.50 -7.93
CA TYR A 108 -9.28 -13.65 -7.02
C TYR A 108 -9.71 -14.95 -7.73
N ASN A 109 -8.78 -15.58 -8.43
CA ASN A 109 -9.01 -16.82 -9.18
C ASN A 109 -7.81 -17.77 -9.07
N PRO A 110 -8.01 -19.10 -9.19
CA PRO A 110 -6.97 -20.07 -8.97
C PRO A 110 -5.86 -19.99 -10.02
N GLU A 111 -6.15 -19.65 -11.27
CA GLU A 111 -5.13 -19.58 -12.32
C GLU A 111 -4.16 -18.42 -12.12
N LEU A 112 -4.63 -17.27 -11.64
CA LEU A 112 -3.76 -16.16 -11.28
C LEU A 112 -2.92 -16.50 -10.04
N TRP A 113 -3.49 -17.23 -9.08
CA TRP A 113 -2.73 -17.74 -7.95
C TRP A 113 -1.63 -18.69 -8.40
N CYS A 114 -1.87 -19.56 -9.39
CA CYS A 114 -0.82 -20.40 -9.97
C CYS A 114 0.38 -19.56 -10.45
N ALA A 115 0.12 -18.47 -11.17
CA ALA A 115 1.17 -17.58 -11.64
C ALA A 115 1.93 -16.93 -10.48
N ALA A 116 1.20 -16.39 -9.49
CA ALA A 116 1.78 -15.81 -8.27
C ALA A 116 2.65 -16.83 -7.51
N TYR A 117 2.17 -18.07 -7.37
CA TYR A 117 2.87 -19.16 -6.70
C TYR A 117 4.18 -19.50 -7.40
N ILE A 118 4.19 -19.58 -8.74
CA ILE A 118 5.41 -19.87 -9.50
C ILE A 118 6.43 -18.74 -9.36
N VAL A 119 6.03 -17.47 -9.54
CA VAL A 119 7.00 -16.35 -9.51
C VAL A 119 7.56 -16.08 -8.11
N SER A 120 6.79 -16.37 -7.07
CA SER A 120 7.18 -16.16 -5.68
C SER A 120 7.78 -17.40 -5.02
N GLY A 121 7.85 -18.55 -5.71
CA GLY A 121 8.34 -19.81 -5.14
C GLY A 121 7.46 -20.36 -4.02
N GLY A 122 6.16 -20.04 -4.06
CA GLY A 122 5.19 -20.25 -2.98
C GLY A 122 4.31 -19.02 -2.82
N CYS A 123 3.08 -19.17 -2.31
CA CYS A 123 2.19 -18.03 -2.09
C CYS A 123 1.14 -18.36 -1.04
N THR A 124 1.11 -17.59 0.05
CA THR A 124 0.06 -17.65 1.08
C THR A 124 -1.16 -16.83 0.65
N ASP A 125 -2.28 -16.95 1.36
CA ASP A 125 -3.47 -16.14 1.09
C ASP A 125 -3.16 -14.63 1.14
N GLY A 126 -2.41 -14.19 2.16
CA GLY A 126 -1.97 -12.80 2.31
C GLY A 126 -0.96 -12.38 1.24
N GLY A 127 -0.01 -13.26 0.90
CA GLY A 127 0.92 -13.00 -0.21
C GLY A 127 0.20 -12.87 -1.55
N PHE A 128 -0.88 -13.64 -1.77
CA PHE A 128 -1.68 -13.53 -2.98
C PHE A 128 -2.50 -12.24 -3.04
N GLU A 129 -2.94 -11.73 -1.89
CA GLU A 129 -3.55 -10.40 -1.80
C GLU A 129 -2.55 -9.32 -2.23
N TYR A 130 -1.37 -9.30 -1.62
CA TYR A 130 -0.36 -8.27 -1.92
C TYR A 130 0.26 -8.44 -3.31
N PHE A 131 0.27 -9.65 -3.86
CA PHE A 131 0.58 -9.88 -5.26
C PHE A 131 -0.45 -9.21 -6.19
N ARG A 132 -1.75 -9.33 -5.91
CA ARG A 132 -2.78 -8.66 -6.73
C ARG A 132 -2.71 -7.15 -6.57
N CYS A 133 -2.39 -6.62 -5.39
CA CYS A 133 -2.07 -5.20 -5.20
C CYS A 133 -0.91 -4.76 -6.09
N TRP A 134 0.20 -5.51 -6.09
CA TRP A 134 1.33 -5.25 -6.98
C TRP A 134 0.92 -5.28 -8.45
N LEU A 135 0.12 -6.28 -8.86
CA LEU A 135 -0.34 -6.42 -10.25
C LEU A 135 -1.19 -5.23 -10.69
N ILE A 136 -2.08 -4.72 -9.82
CA ILE A 136 -2.85 -3.50 -10.09
C ILE A 136 -1.91 -2.30 -10.24
N SER A 137 -0.87 -2.20 -9.41
CA SER A 137 0.09 -1.09 -9.46
C SER A 137 0.93 -1.05 -10.74
N GLN A 138 0.95 -2.13 -11.53
CA GLN A 138 1.60 -2.18 -12.85
C GLN A 138 0.76 -1.53 -13.96
N GLY A 139 -0.44 -1.05 -13.65
CA GLY A 139 -1.30 -0.32 -14.59
C GLY A 139 -2.27 -1.19 -15.38
N LYS A 140 -3.17 -0.53 -16.12
CA LYS A 140 -4.36 -1.13 -16.72
C LYS A 140 -4.03 -2.30 -17.66
N GLU A 141 -3.12 -2.07 -18.59
CA GLU A 141 -2.83 -3.04 -19.65
C GLU A 141 -2.23 -4.33 -19.09
N VAL A 142 -1.28 -4.21 -18.16
CA VAL A 142 -0.66 -5.34 -17.49
C VAL A 142 -1.70 -6.10 -16.67
N PHE A 143 -2.48 -5.39 -15.85
CA PHE A 143 -3.49 -6.02 -15.01
C PHE A 143 -4.48 -6.86 -15.83
N TYR A 144 -5.13 -6.30 -16.85
CA TYR A 144 -6.12 -7.04 -17.63
C TYR A 144 -5.50 -8.16 -18.49
N LYS A 145 -4.29 -7.96 -19.00
CA LYS A 145 -3.57 -9.00 -19.75
C LYS A 145 -3.26 -10.21 -18.86
N VAL A 146 -2.67 -9.98 -17.69
CA VAL A 146 -2.28 -11.05 -16.76
C VAL A 146 -3.52 -11.69 -16.14
N LYS A 147 -4.53 -10.92 -15.74
CA LYS A 147 -5.80 -11.46 -15.23
C LYS A 147 -6.46 -12.42 -16.23
N SER A 148 -6.44 -12.10 -17.52
CA SER A 148 -7.04 -12.95 -18.56
C SER A 148 -6.15 -14.11 -19.00
N LYS A 149 -4.82 -13.93 -18.94
CA LYS A 149 -3.82 -14.94 -19.25
C LYS A 149 -2.70 -14.87 -18.19
N PRO A 150 -2.79 -15.63 -17.08
CA PRO A 150 -1.82 -15.55 -15.99
C PRO A 150 -0.37 -15.80 -16.41
N ASP A 151 -0.15 -16.69 -17.38
CA ASP A 151 1.17 -16.97 -17.96
C ASP A 151 1.82 -15.76 -18.65
N ALA A 152 1.05 -14.72 -19.01
CA ALA A 152 1.58 -13.46 -19.54
C ALA A 152 2.34 -12.64 -18.48
N LEU A 153 2.25 -13.02 -17.20
CA LEU A 153 3.03 -12.43 -16.11
C LEU A 153 4.55 -12.53 -16.37
N ILE A 154 5.00 -13.47 -17.20
CA ILE A 154 6.41 -13.59 -17.58
C ILE A 154 7.00 -12.28 -18.12
N ASP A 155 6.19 -11.44 -18.77
CA ASP A 155 6.63 -10.16 -19.31
C ASP A 155 6.99 -9.14 -18.21
N GLN A 156 6.60 -9.40 -16.96
CA GLN A 156 6.86 -8.56 -15.80
C GLN A 156 7.89 -9.19 -14.84
N VAL A 157 8.39 -10.39 -15.16
CA VAL A 157 9.38 -11.08 -14.34
C VAL A 157 10.73 -10.39 -14.52
N VAL A 158 11.29 -9.95 -13.40
CA VAL A 158 12.62 -9.33 -13.32
C VAL A 158 13.54 -10.26 -12.54
N GLU A 159 14.73 -10.50 -13.07
CA GLU A 159 15.77 -11.29 -12.40
C GLU A 159 16.16 -10.62 -11.07
N ASP A 160 16.41 -11.43 -10.04
CA ASP A 160 16.76 -10.99 -8.69
C ASP A 160 15.74 -10.07 -7.98
N LYS A 161 14.49 -10.00 -8.47
CA LYS A 161 13.41 -9.31 -7.76
C LYS A 161 13.08 -10.03 -6.46
N GLU A 162 13.17 -9.32 -5.34
CA GLU A 162 12.94 -9.90 -4.00
C GLU A 162 11.52 -10.41 -3.79
N SER A 163 10.52 -9.66 -4.28
CA SER A 163 9.10 -10.01 -4.13
C SER A 163 8.23 -9.35 -5.20
N TYR A 164 7.14 -10.02 -5.56
CA TYR A 164 6.05 -9.52 -6.40
C TYR A 164 4.84 -9.07 -5.57
N GLU A 165 5.08 -8.64 -4.33
CA GLU A 165 4.05 -8.12 -3.43
C GLU A 165 4.15 -6.59 -3.32
N PHE A 166 3.03 -5.94 -2.99
CA PHE A 166 2.98 -4.51 -2.71
C PHE A 166 1.88 -4.20 -1.67
N GLU A 167 2.15 -4.50 -0.41
CA GLU A 167 1.24 -4.27 0.72
C GLU A 167 0.83 -2.79 0.85
N GLY A 168 1.78 -1.86 0.69
CA GLY A 168 1.54 -0.42 0.82
C GLY A 168 0.42 0.11 -0.08
N PHE A 169 0.26 -0.49 -1.27
CA PHE A 169 -0.81 -0.14 -2.21
C PHE A 169 -2.22 -0.33 -1.61
N TRP A 170 -2.41 -1.29 -0.70
CA TRP A 170 -3.68 -1.51 -0.01
C TRP A 170 -4.14 -0.26 0.76
N TYR A 171 -3.18 0.47 1.32
CA TYR A 171 -3.43 1.55 2.27
C TYR A 171 -3.50 2.95 1.63
N VAL A 172 -3.16 3.13 0.35
CA VAL A 172 -3.02 4.46 -0.26
C VAL A 172 -4.28 5.33 -0.13
N ALA A 173 -5.46 4.75 -0.35
CA ALA A 173 -6.73 5.47 -0.23
C ALA A 173 -7.11 5.75 1.23
N MET A 174 -6.84 4.80 2.12
CA MET A 174 -7.12 4.94 3.56
C MET A 174 -6.25 6.03 4.17
N ASN A 175 -4.97 6.04 3.82
CA ASN A 175 -4.00 7.04 4.25
C ASN A 175 -4.40 8.42 3.74
N ALA A 176 -4.70 8.55 2.44
CA ALA A 176 -5.15 9.82 1.87
C ALA A 176 -6.43 10.35 2.54
N PHE A 177 -7.46 9.50 2.70
CA PHE A 177 -8.71 9.90 3.34
C PHE A 177 -8.49 10.31 4.80
N LYS A 178 -7.68 9.56 5.55
CA LYS A 178 -7.34 9.87 6.94
C LYS A 178 -6.53 11.16 7.06
N ASN A 179 -5.61 11.41 6.15
CA ASN A 179 -4.82 12.65 6.13
C ASN A 179 -5.73 13.87 5.88
N THR A 180 -6.65 13.77 4.91
CA THR A 180 -7.56 14.85 4.53
C THR A 180 -8.70 15.09 5.53
N THR A 181 -9.22 14.05 6.18
CA THR A 181 -10.45 14.15 6.99
C THR A 181 -10.21 13.89 8.49
N GLY A 182 -9.13 13.18 8.83
CA GLY A 182 -8.89 12.65 10.17
C GLY A 182 -9.73 11.42 10.54
N GLN A 183 -10.54 10.90 9.62
CA GLN A 183 -11.47 9.79 9.85
C GLN A 183 -11.01 8.50 9.17
N ASP A 184 -11.60 7.38 9.56
CA ASP A 184 -11.39 6.08 8.90
C ASP A 184 -12.30 5.97 7.66
N LEU A 185 -11.72 5.67 6.50
CA LEU A 185 -12.42 5.53 5.23
C LEU A 185 -13.51 4.45 5.30
N TYR A 186 -13.25 3.32 5.97
CA TYR A 186 -14.18 2.19 6.01
C TYR A 186 -15.51 2.52 6.70
N ALA A 187 -15.53 3.49 7.62
CA ALA A 187 -16.76 3.97 8.24
C ALA A 187 -17.73 4.62 7.24
N TYR A 188 -17.26 4.98 6.04
CA TYR A 188 -18.01 5.67 4.99
C TYR A 188 -18.29 4.80 3.75
N ILE A 189 -18.07 3.49 3.83
CA ILE A 189 -18.50 2.56 2.79
C ILE A 189 -19.90 2.04 3.09
N ASP A 190 -20.76 2.02 2.06
CA ASP A 190 -22.06 1.36 2.10
C ASP A 190 -21.91 -0.12 1.78
N TYR A 191 -21.64 -0.93 2.81
CA TYR A 191 -21.49 -2.38 2.70
C TYR A 191 -22.80 -3.12 2.45
N ASP A 192 -23.97 -2.49 2.64
CA ASP A 192 -25.25 -3.11 2.30
C ASP A 192 -25.39 -3.24 0.77
N THR A 193 -24.78 -2.32 0.02
CA THR A 193 -24.78 -2.31 -1.45
C THR A 193 -23.48 -2.83 -2.04
N PHE A 194 -22.32 -2.52 -1.45
CA PHE A 194 -21.00 -2.90 -1.97
C PHE A 194 -20.50 -4.23 -1.39
N VAL A 195 -20.69 -5.31 -2.15
CA VAL A 195 -20.37 -6.69 -1.71
C VAL A 195 -19.13 -7.29 -2.36
N THR A 196 -18.44 -6.57 -3.24
CA THR A 196 -17.23 -7.07 -3.93
C THR A 196 -15.98 -6.64 -3.16
N ASN A 197 -15.75 -7.24 -2.00
CA ASN A 197 -14.62 -6.97 -1.10
C ASN A 197 -14.02 -8.29 -0.58
N ASP A 198 -12.99 -8.16 0.24
CA ASP A 198 -12.20 -9.26 0.83
C ASP A 198 -13.00 -10.17 1.77
N GLU A 199 -14.05 -9.68 2.42
CA GLU A 199 -14.95 -10.51 3.22
C GLU A 199 -15.84 -11.44 2.39
N ASN A 200 -15.98 -11.16 1.09
CA ASN A 200 -16.94 -11.81 0.20
C ASN A 200 -16.30 -12.60 -0.93
N TYR A 201 -14.99 -12.85 -0.89
CA TYR A 201 -14.32 -13.63 -1.91
C TYR A 201 -14.95 -15.02 -2.10
N PRO A 202 -15.10 -15.48 -3.36
CA PRO A 202 -15.63 -16.81 -3.63
C PRO A 202 -14.66 -17.90 -3.15
N LEU A 203 -15.20 -19.06 -2.75
CA LEU A 203 -14.37 -20.23 -2.50
C LEU A 203 -13.66 -20.66 -3.80
N LEU A 204 -12.33 -20.74 -3.75
CA LEU A 204 -11.54 -21.17 -4.89
C LEU A 204 -11.55 -22.69 -5.03
N ASN A 205 -11.82 -23.16 -6.24
CA ASN A 205 -11.64 -24.55 -6.63
C ASN A 205 -10.38 -24.66 -7.48
N PHE A 206 -9.28 -25.09 -6.87
CA PHE A 206 -7.98 -25.20 -7.55
C PHE A 206 -7.97 -26.35 -8.57
N ASN A 207 -7.44 -26.06 -9.76
CA ASN A 207 -7.19 -27.01 -10.84
C ASN A 207 -5.69 -27.34 -11.01
N TRP A 208 -4.87 -26.89 -10.06
CA TRP A 208 -3.44 -27.16 -9.96
C TRP A 208 -3.06 -27.48 -8.51
N ASN A 209 -1.94 -28.15 -8.34
CA ASN A 209 -1.45 -28.65 -7.04
C ASN A 209 0.09 -28.55 -7.00
N PRO A 210 0.70 -27.90 -6.00
CA PRO A 210 2.16 -27.87 -5.86
C PRO A 210 2.79 -29.24 -5.62
N ASP A 211 2.05 -30.21 -5.07
CA ASP A 211 2.52 -31.61 -4.92
C ASP A 211 2.48 -32.39 -6.25
N GLU A 212 1.81 -31.84 -7.28
CA GLU A 212 1.79 -32.35 -8.66
C GLU A 212 2.18 -31.25 -9.64
N PRO A 213 3.45 -30.81 -9.68
CA PRO A 213 3.86 -29.57 -10.35
C PRO A 213 3.50 -29.46 -11.83
N GLU A 214 3.43 -30.59 -12.55
CA GLU A 214 2.99 -30.62 -13.94
C GLU A 214 1.61 -29.99 -14.16
N THR A 215 0.75 -29.98 -13.14
CA THR A 215 -0.56 -29.32 -13.19
C THR A 215 -0.43 -27.80 -13.29
N MET A 216 0.55 -27.20 -12.61
CA MET A 216 0.85 -25.77 -12.74
C MET A 216 1.40 -25.43 -14.13
N GLY A 217 2.21 -26.31 -14.72
CA GLY A 217 2.69 -26.18 -16.10
C GLY A 217 1.59 -26.24 -17.16
N LYS A 218 0.42 -26.81 -16.86
CA LYS A 218 -0.76 -26.74 -17.75
C LYS A 218 -1.46 -25.38 -17.69
N ILE A 219 -1.38 -24.68 -16.57
CA ILE A 219 -1.98 -23.36 -16.36
C ILE A 219 -1.05 -22.26 -16.86
N CYS A 220 0.21 -22.31 -16.44
CA CYS A 220 1.24 -21.32 -16.75
C CYS A 220 2.50 -21.98 -17.36
N PRO A 221 2.42 -22.48 -18.61
CA PRO A 221 3.52 -23.23 -19.21
C PRO A 221 4.83 -22.44 -19.32
N VAL A 222 4.79 -21.16 -19.68
CA VAL A 222 6.00 -20.36 -19.88
C VAL A 222 6.64 -19.99 -18.54
N LEU A 223 5.85 -19.56 -17.55
CA LEU A 223 6.36 -19.29 -16.20
C LEU A 223 6.97 -20.56 -15.61
N PHE A 224 6.26 -21.69 -15.73
CA PHE A 224 6.70 -22.96 -15.19
C PHE A 224 8.02 -23.41 -15.80
N GLU A 225 8.14 -23.41 -17.13
CA GLU A 225 9.39 -23.79 -17.82
C GLU A 225 10.59 -22.92 -17.42
N LYS A 226 10.37 -21.62 -17.18
CA LYS A 226 11.44 -20.67 -16.90
C LYS A 226 11.85 -20.60 -15.43
N LEU A 227 10.90 -20.77 -14.52
CA LEU A 227 11.10 -20.43 -13.10
C LEU A 227 10.97 -21.64 -12.18
N TRP A 228 10.20 -22.66 -12.56
CA TRP A 228 9.99 -23.84 -11.75
C TRP A 228 11.17 -24.81 -11.89
N LYS A 229 11.87 -25.09 -10.79
CA LYS A 229 13.06 -25.95 -10.73
C LYS A 229 12.79 -27.24 -9.96
#